data_AF-A0A1X1QMA8-F1
#
_entry.id   AF-A0A1X1QMA8-F1
#
_cell.length_a   1.000
_cell.length_b   1.000
_cell.length_c   1.000
_cell.angle_alpha   90.00
_cell.angle_beta   90.00
_cell.angle_gamma   90.00
#
_symmetry.space_group_name_H-M   'P 1'
#
loop_
_entity.id
_entity.type
_entity.pdbx_description
1 polymer ?
#
loop_
_entity_poly.entity_id
_entity_poly.type
_entity_poly.pdbx_seq_one_letter_code
_entity_poly.pdbx_strand_id
1 'polypeptide(L)'
;MAQLRPSVLYTLLIVGGILTGVGMIYGLFYDSEKMKSNRYENSYAEFSGAVLTDKQETALGLLKSQDVEWAHFRFIEAIKSDNMEQVGAFIDAGMPLNSNSILLEIALGKSAHKKRMLSLLNNHYHLDLYALYKLPNFVSKFDQQLAEISGPYIEQRKEDYRVALIVYKKEFVAWEQKLEAKKREMLSVCENDACRSGRINDVRRLFADSEPQEPRKDYIVKERVNVSLLTVFAWQKDQALLQFLQQQGAELIPNKLFLTDAKLIYFTVDAMGKSTVLVSR
;
A
#
# COMPACT_ATOMS: atom_id res chain seq x y z
N MET A 1 23.76 -42.15 -55.56
CA MET A 1 23.27 -41.26 -54.48
C MET A 1 22.21 -40.35 -55.08
N ALA A 2 20.93 -40.51 -54.73
CA ALA A 2 19.86 -39.69 -55.28
C ALA A 2 19.92 -38.28 -54.65
N GLN A 3 20.24 -37.27 -55.47
CA GLN A 3 20.18 -35.86 -55.04
C GLN A 3 18.71 -35.47 -54.86
N LEU A 4 18.29 -35.31 -53.60
CA LEU A 4 17.01 -34.71 -53.25
C LEU A 4 16.92 -33.30 -53.84
N ARG A 5 15.87 -33.03 -54.61
CA ARG A 5 15.63 -31.70 -55.17
C ARG A 5 15.44 -30.71 -54.01
N PRO A 6 16.05 -29.50 -54.07
CA PRO A 6 15.97 -28.51 -53.00
C PRO A 6 14.53 -28.22 -52.55
N SER A 7 13.58 -28.23 -53.48
CA SER A 7 12.15 -28.06 -53.19
C SER A 7 11.58 -29.07 -52.19
N VAL A 8 11.97 -30.35 -52.30
CA VAL A 8 11.53 -31.42 -51.39
C VAL A 8 12.13 -31.24 -49.99
N LEU A 9 13.37 -30.75 -49.92
CA LEU A 9 14.04 -30.43 -48.66
C LEU A 9 13.35 -29.28 -47.93
N TYR A 10 12.96 -28.22 -48.66
CA TYR A 10 12.20 -27.10 -48.09
C TYR A 10 10.82 -27.52 -47.60
N THR A 11 10.10 -28.36 -48.35
CA THR A 11 8.79 -28.85 -47.91
C THR A 11 8.90 -29.72 -46.65
N LEU A 12 9.90 -30.60 -46.57
CA LEU A 12 10.14 -31.41 -45.37
C LEU A 12 10.56 -30.57 -44.15
N LEU A 13 11.34 -29.51 -44.34
CA LEU A 13 11.70 -28.57 -43.27
C LEU A 13 10.48 -27.78 -42.78
N ILE A 14 9.60 -27.35 -43.68
CA ILE A 14 8.35 -26.65 -43.32
C ILE A 14 7.41 -27.59 -42.55
N VAL A 15 7.19 -28.81 -43.05
CA VAL A 15 6.35 -29.81 -42.36
C VAL A 15 6.95 -30.22 -41.02
N GLY A 16 8.27 -30.42 -40.96
CA GLY A 16 8.99 -30.69 -39.72
C GLY A 16 8.85 -29.55 -38.72
N GLY A 17 9.01 -28.30 -39.16
CA GLY A 17 8.83 -27.11 -38.32
C GLY A 17 7.40 -26.99 -37.78
N ILE A 18 6.38 -27.24 -38.61
CA ILE A 18 4.97 -27.23 -38.20
C ILE A 18 4.71 -28.34 -37.17
N LEU A 19 5.15 -29.57 -37.42
CA LEU A 19 4.94 -30.69 -36.49
C LEU A 19 5.66 -30.48 -35.16
N THR A 20 6.87 -29.92 -35.18
CA THR A 20 7.63 -29.62 -33.95
C THR A 20 6.96 -28.49 -33.18
N GLY A 21 6.45 -27.46 -33.87
CA GLY A 21 5.69 -26.36 -33.26
C GLY A 21 4.37 -26.82 -32.64
N VAL A 22 3.59 -27.64 -33.35
CA VAL A 22 2.34 -28.23 -32.82
C VAL A 22 2.64 -29.17 -31.65
N GLY A 23 3.72 -29.96 -31.72
CA GLY A 23 4.16 -30.84 -30.64
C GLY A 23 4.58 -30.10 -29.37
N MET A 24 5.30 -28.98 -29.50
CA MET A 24 5.65 -28.12 -28.35
C MET A 24 4.43 -27.44 -27.73
N ILE A 25 3.52 -26.91 -28.56
CA ILE A 25 2.26 -26.31 -28.08
C ILE A 25 1.47 -27.38 -27.33
N TYR A 26 1.25 -28.54 -27.94
CA TYR A 26 0.53 -29.64 -27.30
C TYR A 26 1.20 -30.07 -25.98
N GLY A 27 2.53 -30.23 -25.96
CA GLY A 27 3.27 -30.57 -24.75
C GLY A 27 3.11 -29.54 -23.63
N LEU A 28 3.23 -28.24 -23.94
CA LEU A 28 3.08 -27.17 -22.95
C LEU A 28 1.64 -27.08 -22.40
N PHE A 29 0.63 -27.20 -23.27
CA PHE A 29 -0.77 -27.14 -22.84
C PHE A 29 -1.19 -28.40 -22.08
N TYR A 30 -0.80 -29.59 -22.54
CA TYR A 30 -1.09 -30.86 -21.87
C TYR A 30 -0.50 -30.93 -20.47
N ASP A 31 0.76 -30.50 -20.29
CA ASP A 31 1.41 -30.50 -18.98
C ASP A 31 0.77 -29.44 -18.05
N SER A 32 0.34 -28.30 -18.60
CA SER A 32 -0.39 -27.28 -17.84
C SER A 32 -1.79 -27.76 -17.39
N GLU A 33 -2.49 -28.52 -18.24
CA GLU A 33 -3.80 -29.11 -17.91
C GLU A 33 -3.65 -30.21 -16.88
N LYS A 34 -2.64 -31.08 -17.02
CA LYS A 34 -2.32 -32.12 -16.04
C LYS A 34 -1.92 -31.52 -14.68
N MET A 35 -1.13 -30.46 -14.68
CA MET A 35 -0.78 -29.72 -13.45
C MET A 35 -2.02 -29.08 -12.81
N LYS A 36 -2.92 -28.48 -13.60
CA LYS A 36 -4.17 -27.89 -13.09
C LYS A 36 -5.12 -28.96 -12.54
N SER A 37 -5.32 -30.06 -13.25
CA SER A 37 -6.15 -31.20 -12.83
C SER A 37 -5.59 -31.84 -11.56
N ASN A 38 -4.29 -32.15 -11.51
CA ASN A 38 -3.66 -32.67 -10.30
C ASN A 38 -3.77 -31.69 -9.12
N ARG A 39 -3.57 -30.38 -9.35
CA ARG A 39 -3.71 -29.36 -8.30
C ARG A 39 -5.14 -29.29 -7.78
N TYR A 40 -6.11 -29.29 -8.68
CA TYR A 40 -7.53 -29.29 -8.35
C TYR A 40 -7.93 -30.52 -7.53
N GLU A 41 -7.58 -31.73 -8.00
CA GLU A 41 -7.90 -32.98 -7.28
C GLU A 41 -7.24 -33.02 -5.91
N ASN A 42 -5.95 -32.67 -5.84
CA ASN A 42 -5.21 -32.64 -4.58
C ASN A 42 -5.73 -31.60 -3.59
N SER A 43 -6.36 -30.51 -4.06
CA SER A 43 -6.95 -29.51 -3.18
C SER A 43 -8.05 -30.10 -2.27
N TYR A 44 -8.72 -31.16 -2.72
CA TYR A 44 -9.78 -31.83 -1.96
C TYR A 44 -9.31 -33.04 -1.17
N ALA A 45 -8.00 -33.35 -1.16
CA ALA A 45 -7.48 -34.57 -0.56
C ALA A 45 -7.78 -34.68 0.94
N GLU A 46 -7.85 -33.56 1.67
CA GLU A 46 -8.15 -33.54 3.11
C GLU A 46 -9.57 -34.02 3.46
N PHE A 47 -10.48 -34.02 2.49
CA PHE A 47 -11.84 -34.52 2.66
C PHE A 47 -11.99 -35.99 2.27
N SER A 48 -10.95 -36.60 1.70
CA SER A 48 -10.97 -38.01 1.29
C SER A 48 -10.95 -38.92 2.53
N GLY A 49 -12.07 -39.58 2.79
CA GLY A 49 -12.22 -40.48 3.95
C GLY A 49 -12.51 -39.75 5.27
N ALA A 50 -12.75 -38.43 5.24
CA ALA A 50 -13.23 -37.69 6.40
C ALA A 50 -14.75 -37.90 6.58
N VAL A 51 -15.22 -37.92 7.84
CA VAL A 51 -16.65 -37.89 8.14
C VAL A 51 -17.11 -36.43 8.04
N LEU A 52 -17.78 -36.11 6.94
CA LEU A 52 -18.31 -34.77 6.68
C LEU A 52 -19.72 -34.63 7.25
N THR A 53 -20.06 -33.41 7.65
CA THR A 53 -21.46 -33.05 7.90
C THR A 53 -22.20 -32.84 6.57
N ASP A 54 -23.52 -33.03 6.55
CA ASP A 54 -24.37 -32.78 5.35
C ASP A 54 -24.12 -31.38 4.76
N LYS A 55 -23.86 -30.42 5.64
CA LYS A 55 -23.57 -29.02 5.29
C LYS A 55 -22.23 -28.90 4.55
N GLN A 56 -21.18 -29.55 5.04
CA GLN A 56 -19.87 -29.58 4.37
C GLN A 56 -19.93 -30.35 3.06
N GLU A 57 -20.64 -31.47 3.02
CA GLU A 57 -20.78 -32.28 1.80
C GLU A 57 -21.50 -31.50 0.68
N THR A 58 -22.60 -30.81 1.03
CA THR A 58 -23.32 -29.93 0.10
C THR A 58 -22.43 -28.80 -0.40
N ALA A 59 -21.67 -28.16 0.50
CA ALA A 59 -20.79 -27.05 0.16
C ALA A 59 -19.63 -27.48 -0.76
N LEU A 60 -18.98 -28.60 -0.46
CA LEU A 60 -17.91 -29.16 -1.30
C LEU A 60 -18.44 -29.65 -2.65
N GLY A 61 -19.65 -30.21 -2.67
CA GLY A 61 -20.35 -30.57 -3.92
C GLY A 61 -20.58 -29.35 -4.81
N LEU A 62 -21.03 -28.23 -4.22
CA LEU A 62 -21.22 -26.97 -4.94
C LEU A 62 -19.90 -26.45 -5.53
N LEU A 63 -18.85 -26.34 -4.72
CA LEU A 63 -17.53 -25.89 -5.18
C LEU A 63 -17.01 -26.75 -6.34
N LYS A 64 -17.14 -28.08 -6.22
CA LYS A 64 -16.73 -29.02 -7.27
C LYS A 64 -17.53 -28.87 -8.56
N SER A 65 -18.85 -28.69 -8.45
CA SER A 65 -19.73 -28.49 -9.62
C SER A 65 -19.43 -27.20 -10.37
N GLN A 66 -18.81 -26.22 -9.71
CA GLN A 66 -18.43 -24.93 -10.28
C GLN A 66 -16.95 -24.90 -10.71
N ASP A 67 -16.24 -26.03 -10.69
CA ASP A 67 -14.81 -26.15 -11.01
C ASP A 67 -13.92 -25.21 -10.15
N VAL A 68 -14.32 -25.05 -8.88
CA VAL A 68 -13.60 -24.21 -7.92
C VAL A 68 -12.65 -25.08 -7.10
N GLU A 69 -11.38 -24.71 -7.08
CA GLU A 69 -10.36 -25.38 -6.26
C GLU A 69 -10.56 -25.05 -4.76
N TRP A 70 -10.40 -26.04 -3.88
CA TRP A 70 -10.39 -25.81 -2.45
C TRP A 70 -9.07 -25.14 -2.02
N ALA A 71 -9.04 -23.81 -2.08
CA ALA A 71 -7.85 -23.05 -1.71
C ALA A 71 -8.21 -21.69 -1.14
N HIS A 72 -7.41 -21.23 -0.18
CA HIS A 72 -7.62 -19.95 0.49
C HIS A 72 -7.65 -18.77 -0.50
N PHE A 73 -6.78 -18.76 -1.51
CA PHE A 73 -6.78 -17.69 -2.52
C PHE A 73 -8.08 -17.66 -3.34
N ARG A 74 -8.71 -18.81 -3.63
CA ARG A 74 -10.01 -18.89 -4.29
C ARG A 74 -11.13 -18.35 -3.42
N PHE A 75 -11.06 -18.61 -2.11
CA PHE A 75 -11.98 -18.00 -1.16
C PHE A 75 -11.87 -16.47 -1.16
N ILE A 76 -10.64 -15.93 -1.14
CA ILE A 76 -10.42 -14.48 -1.25
C ILE A 76 -10.89 -13.92 -2.60
N GLU A 77 -10.70 -14.63 -3.70
CA GLU A 77 -11.23 -14.25 -5.02
C GLU A 77 -12.76 -14.22 -5.05
N ALA A 78 -13.43 -15.22 -4.45
CA ALA A 78 -14.88 -15.25 -4.33
C ALA A 78 -15.42 -14.03 -3.55
N ILE A 79 -14.74 -13.65 -2.47
CA ILE A 79 -15.09 -12.43 -1.71
C ILE A 79 -14.92 -11.18 -2.59
N LYS A 80 -13.79 -11.06 -3.30
CA LYS A 80 -13.48 -9.89 -4.16
C LYS A 80 -14.42 -9.75 -5.34
N SER A 81 -14.87 -10.86 -5.89
CA SER A 81 -15.81 -10.94 -7.01
C SER A 81 -17.28 -10.83 -6.59
N ASP A 82 -17.55 -10.65 -5.29
CA ASP A 82 -18.91 -10.56 -4.74
C ASP A 82 -19.75 -11.84 -4.96
N ASN A 83 -19.10 -12.99 -5.11
CA ASN A 83 -19.77 -14.28 -5.31
C ASN A 83 -20.22 -14.87 -3.96
N MET A 84 -21.37 -14.40 -3.47
CA MET A 84 -21.94 -14.81 -2.18
C MET A 84 -22.16 -16.32 -2.05
N GLU A 85 -22.47 -17.01 -3.15
CA GLU A 85 -22.71 -18.46 -3.16
C GLU A 85 -21.41 -19.22 -2.89
N GLN A 86 -20.33 -18.91 -3.63
CA GLN A 86 -19.02 -19.52 -3.40
C GLN A 86 -18.46 -19.16 -2.02
N VAL A 87 -18.62 -17.91 -1.58
CA VAL A 87 -18.20 -17.51 -0.22
C VAL A 87 -18.91 -18.32 0.84
N GLY A 88 -20.23 -18.51 0.70
CA GLY A 88 -21.02 -19.36 1.59
C GLY A 88 -20.51 -20.80 1.59
N ALA A 89 -20.25 -21.38 0.42
CA ALA A 89 -19.73 -22.73 0.30
C ALA A 89 -18.33 -22.89 0.93
N PHE A 90 -17.42 -21.92 0.75
CA PHE A 90 -16.11 -21.96 1.41
C PHE A 90 -16.22 -21.94 2.92
N ILE A 91 -17.08 -21.08 3.47
CA ILE A 91 -17.34 -20.98 4.90
C ILE A 91 -17.95 -22.29 5.43
N ASP A 92 -18.96 -22.80 4.74
CA ASP A 92 -19.71 -23.98 5.14
C ASP A 92 -18.89 -25.26 5.07
N ALA A 93 -17.93 -25.31 4.14
CA ALA A 93 -16.91 -26.36 4.06
C ALA A 93 -15.80 -26.22 5.14
N GLY A 94 -15.72 -25.09 5.85
CA GLY A 94 -14.81 -24.87 6.98
C GLY A 94 -13.50 -24.15 6.64
N MET A 95 -13.44 -23.38 5.56
CA MET A 95 -12.23 -22.65 5.15
C MET A 95 -11.87 -21.62 6.23
N PRO A 96 -10.64 -21.53 6.72
CA PRO A 96 -10.25 -20.42 7.60
C PRO A 96 -10.08 -19.10 6.83
N LEU A 97 -10.49 -17.97 7.41
CA LEU A 97 -10.25 -16.65 6.84
C LEU A 97 -8.91 -16.05 7.32
N ASN A 98 -7.82 -16.40 6.63
CA ASN A 98 -6.49 -15.87 6.91
C ASN A 98 -6.20 -14.57 6.12
N SER A 99 -6.90 -13.46 6.42
CA SER A 99 -6.59 -12.15 5.81
C SER A 99 -6.91 -10.97 6.73
N ASN A 100 -5.88 -10.17 7.03
CA ASN A 100 -6.00 -8.98 7.87
C ASN A 100 -6.55 -7.76 7.13
N SER A 101 -6.63 -7.80 5.79
CA SER A 101 -7.06 -6.67 4.95
C SER A 101 -8.42 -6.89 4.29
N ILE A 102 -8.99 -8.09 4.37
CA ILE A 102 -10.19 -8.46 3.60
C ILE A 102 -11.39 -7.56 3.88
N LEU A 103 -11.58 -7.14 5.13
CA LEU A 103 -12.65 -6.22 5.50
C LEU A 103 -12.50 -4.85 4.85
N LEU A 104 -11.28 -4.33 4.80
CA LEU A 104 -10.99 -3.09 4.08
C LEU A 104 -11.16 -3.29 2.57
N GLU A 105 -10.77 -4.43 2.01
CA GLU A 105 -10.94 -4.73 0.58
C GLU A 105 -12.43 -4.78 0.19
N ILE A 106 -13.28 -5.40 1.00
CA ILE A 106 -14.75 -5.39 0.83
C ILE A 106 -15.26 -3.95 0.90
N ALA A 107 -14.84 -3.18 1.90
CA ALA A 107 -15.27 -1.80 2.07
C ALA A 107 -14.88 -0.91 0.87
N LEU A 108 -13.67 -1.08 0.37
CA LEU A 108 -13.15 -0.32 -0.77
C LEU A 108 -13.72 -0.79 -2.12
N GLY A 109 -14.19 -2.03 -2.20
CA GLY A 109 -14.74 -2.66 -3.40
C GLY A 109 -16.03 -2.01 -3.91
N LYS A 110 -16.49 -2.48 -5.07
CA LYS A 110 -17.72 -2.00 -5.74
C LYS A 110 -18.93 -2.90 -5.50
N SER A 111 -18.79 -3.95 -4.69
CA SER A 111 -19.86 -4.89 -4.34
C SER A 111 -21.12 -4.14 -3.86
N ALA A 112 -22.29 -4.59 -4.34
CA ALA A 112 -23.59 -4.14 -3.82
C ALA A 112 -23.98 -4.91 -2.55
N HIS A 113 -23.39 -6.08 -2.32
CA HIS A 113 -23.69 -6.96 -1.21
C HIS A 113 -22.74 -6.78 -0.01
N LYS A 114 -21.98 -5.68 0.08
CA LYS A 114 -21.03 -5.41 1.18
C LYS A 114 -21.59 -5.72 2.56
N LYS A 115 -22.80 -5.23 2.87
CA LYS A 115 -23.44 -5.48 4.17
C LYS A 115 -23.60 -6.97 4.43
N ARG A 116 -24.13 -7.70 3.44
CA ARG A 116 -24.37 -9.15 3.52
C ARG A 116 -23.06 -9.91 3.64
N MET A 117 -22.04 -9.54 2.85
CA MET A 117 -20.70 -10.13 2.91
C MET A 117 -20.06 -9.92 4.29
N LEU A 118 -20.08 -8.69 4.81
CA LEU A 118 -19.54 -8.37 6.13
C LEU A 118 -20.29 -9.09 7.25
N SER A 119 -21.62 -9.15 7.19
CA SER A 119 -22.42 -9.91 8.17
C SER A 119 -22.10 -11.39 8.13
N LEU A 120 -22.01 -11.98 6.93
CA LEU A 120 -21.67 -13.38 6.75
C LEU A 120 -20.29 -13.67 7.36
N LEU A 121 -19.26 -12.93 6.97
CA LEU A 121 -17.91 -13.14 7.49
C LEU A 121 -17.81 -12.89 9.00
N ASN A 122 -18.47 -11.86 9.53
CA ASN A 122 -18.45 -11.56 10.97
C ASN A 122 -19.12 -12.67 11.80
N ASN A 123 -20.25 -13.20 11.33
CA ASN A 123 -20.98 -14.25 12.04
C ASN A 123 -20.19 -15.57 12.14
N HIS A 124 -19.31 -15.84 11.18
CA HIS A 124 -18.54 -17.08 11.13
C HIS A 124 -17.14 -16.96 11.73
N TYR A 125 -16.48 -15.81 11.59
CA TYR A 125 -15.08 -15.64 12.00
C TYR A 125 -14.87 -14.65 13.15
N HIS A 126 -15.94 -14.01 13.65
CA HIS A 126 -15.87 -13.03 14.75
C HIS A 126 -14.84 -11.92 14.50
N LEU A 127 -14.96 -11.26 13.34
CA LEU A 127 -13.96 -10.32 12.88
C LEU A 127 -14.01 -9.01 13.67
N ASP A 128 -12.84 -8.40 13.87
CA ASP A 128 -12.75 -7.09 14.51
C ASP A 128 -13.13 -5.97 13.53
N LEU A 129 -14.42 -5.66 13.45
CA LEU A 129 -14.93 -4.55 12.64
C LEU A 129 -14.46 -3.17 13.11
N TYR A 130 -13.79 -3.08 14.26
CA TYR A 130 -13.37 -1.85 14.92
C TYR A 130 -11.88 -1.60 14.80
N ALA A 131 -11.11 -2.53 14.22
CA ALA A 131 -9.70 -2.36 14.01
C ALA A 131 -9.36 -1.16 13.10
N LEU A 132 -8.11 -0.71 13.19
CA LEU A 132 -7.51 0.20 12.21
C LEU A 132 -6.87 -0.61 11.10
N TYR A 133 -7.31 -0.34 9.88
CA TYR A 133 -6.80 -0.97 8.67
C TYR A 133 -5.86 -0.03 7.94
N LYS A 134 -4.70 -0.55 7.53
CA LYS A 134 -3.76 0.21 6.71
C LYS A 134 -4.37 0.47 5.34
N LEU A 135 -4.66 1.73 5.03
CA LEU A 135 -5.13 2.15 3.72
C LEU A 135 -3.98 1.98 2.71
N PRO A 136 -4.16 1.18 1.64
CA PRO A 136 -3.10 1.02 0.65
C PRO A 136 -2.80 2.33 -0.07
N ASN A 137 -1.51 2.58 -0.36
CA ASN A 137 -1.05 3.83 -0.96
C ASN A 137 -1.60 4.07 -2.37
N PHE A 138 -2.07 3.02 -3.07
CA PHE A 138 -2.70 3.17 -4.39
C PHE A 138 -4.14 3.71 -4.31
N VAL A 139 -4.73 3.81 -3.12
CA VAL A 139 -6.10 4.31 -2.94
C VAL A 139 -6.08 5.84 -2.87
N SER A 140 -6.19 6.49 -4.02
CA SER A 140 -6.18 7.96 -4.16
C SER A 140 -7.55 8.61 -3.96
N LYS A 141 -8.63 7.82 -3.95
CA LYS A 141 -10.02 8.34 -3.86
C LYS A 141 -10.31 9.15 -2.58
N PHE A 142 -9.43 9.07 -1.58
CA PHE A 142 -9.54 9.80 -0.31
C PHE A 142 -8.44 10.85 -0.11
N ASP A 143 -7.66 11.16 -1.15
CA ASP A 143 -6.51 12.06 -1.01
C ASP A 143 -6.92 13.48 -0.63
N GLN A 144 -8.08 13.96 -1.10
CA GLN A 144 -8.59 15.27 -0.70
C GLN A 144 -8.90 15.32 0.80
N GLN A 145 -9.65 14.34 1.31
CA GLN A 145 -10.01 14.26 2.74
C GLN A 145 -8.77 14.12 3.62
N LEU A 146 -7.75 13.40 3.15
CA LEU A 146 -6.47 13.24 3.84
C LEU A 146 -5.64 14.53 3.79
N ALA A 147 -5.67 15.26 2.67
CA ALA A 147 -5.01 16.55 2.55
C ALA A 147 -5.64 17.61 3.46
N GLU A 148 -6.95 17.58 3.68
CA GLU A 148 -7.63 18.45 4.65
C GLU A 148 -7.14 18.20 6.09
N ILE A 149 -6.73 16.97 6.40
CA ILE A 149 -6.18 16.60 7.72
C ILE A 149 -4.72 17.06 7.88
N SER A 150 -3.85 16.74 6.91
CA SER A 150 -2.41 17.03 7.01
C SER A 150 -2.01 18.42 6.54
N GLY A 151 -2.82 19.06 5.70
CA GLY A 151 -2.53 20.34 5.06
C GLY A 151 -2.17 21.45 6.04
N PRO A 152 -2.97 21.71 7.10
CA PRO A 152 -2.65 22.75 8.07
C PRO A 152 -1.27 22.56 8.72
N TYR A 153 -0.89 21.32 9.04
CA TYR A 153 0.42 21.01 9.59
C TYR A 153 1.53 21.27 8.56
N ILE A 154 1.36 20.80 7.33
CA ILE A 154 2.34 20.98 6.25
C ILE A 154 2.56 22.47 5.95
N GLU A 155 1.49 23.26 5.89
CA GLU A 155 1.60 24.72 5.66
C GLU A 155 2.28 25.43 6.82
N GLN A 156 1.98 25.06 8.07
CA GLN A 156 2.69 25.60 9.22
C GLN A 156 4.20 25.32 9.14
N ARG A 157 4.60 24.10 8.78
CA ARG A 157 6.02 23.73 8.65
C ARG A 157 6.72 24.46 7.51
N LYS A 158 6.03 24.73 6.40
CA LYS A 158 6.55 25.58 5.32
C LYS A 158 6.80 27.01 5.80
N GLU A 159 5.88 27.54 6.60
CA GLU A 159 6.00 28.88 7.16
C GLU A 159 7.13 28.96 8.21
N ASP A 160 7.24 27.99 9.11
CA ASP A 160 8.34 27.88 10.08
C ASP A 160 9.70 27.87 9.36
N TYR A 161 9.82 27.08 8.29
CA TYR A 161 11.02 27.05 7.45
C TYR A 161 11.31 28.40 6.80
N ARG A 162 10.28 29.06 6.25
CA ARG A 162 10.42 30.39 5.63
C ARG A 162 10.96 31.42 6.62
N VAL A 163 10.42 31.44 7.84
CA VAL A 163 10.86 32.34 8.91
C VAL A 163 12.30 32.02 9.31
N ALA A 164 12.63 30.74 9.54
CA ALA A 164 13.99 30.31 9.87
C ALA A 164 15.00 30.71 8.80
N LEU A 165 14.64 30.59 7.51
CA LEU A 165 15.51 30.97 6.39
C LEU A 165 15.78 32.48 6.35
N ILE A 166 14.80 33.32 6.71
CA ILE A 166 14.98 34.77 6.81
C ILE A 166 15.96 35.12 7.94
N VAL A 167 15.86 34.45 9.09
CA VAL A 167 16.78 34.63 10.22
C VAL A 167 18.19 34.20 9.83
N TYR A 168 18.34 32.99 9.29
CA TYR A 168 19.61 32.46 8.79
C TYR A 168 20.30 33.43 7.82
N LYS A 169 19.57 33.95 6.82
CA LYS A 169 20.16 34.88 5.84
C LYS A 169 20.73 36.15 6.50
N LYS A 170 20.06 36.68 7.52
CA LYS A 170 20.56 37.86 8.25
C LYS A 170 21.82 37.53 9.04
N GLU A 171 21.81 36.40 9.74
CA GLU A 171 22.96 35.93 10.53
C GLU A 171 24.16 35.61 9.63
N PHE A 172 23.92 34.96 8.49
CA PHE A 172 24.94 34.61 7.51
C PHE A 172 25.62 35.85 6.92
N VAL A 173 24.85 36.85 6.50
CA VAL A 173 25.41 38.13 6.03
C VAL A 173 26.23 38.82 7.11
N ALA A 174 25.76 38.84 8.36
CA ALA A 174 26.49 39.43 9.47
C ALA A 174 27.79 38.67 9.78
N TRP A 175 27.75 37.34 9.71
CA TRP A 175 28.92 36.47 9.85
C TRP A 175 29.93 36.72 8.73
N GLU A 176 29.48 36.80 7.47
CA GLU A 176 30.32 37.06 6.29
C GLU A 176 31.00 38.43 6.40
N GLN A 177 30.28 39.47 6.84
CA GLN A 177 30.85 40.79 7.08
C GLN A 177 31.94 40.76 8.16
N LYS A 178 31.74 40.04 9.26
CA LYS A 178 32.76 39.88 10.32
C LYS A 178 33.98 39.11 9.82
N LEU A 179 33.77 38.05 9.05
CA LEU A 179 34.82 37.27 8.41
C LEU A 179 35.67 38.14 7.48
N GLU A 180 35.04 38.92 6.59
CA GLU A 180 35.72 39.79 5.64
C GLU A 180 36.47 40.94 6.34
N ALA A 181 35.88 41.54 7.37
CA ALA A 181 36.57 42.54 8.19
C ALA A 181 37.84 41.94 8.83
N LYS A 182 37.77 40.73 9.39
CA LYS A 182 38.93 40.07 9.99
C LYS A 182 39.98 39.69 8.96
N LYS A 183 39.58 39.24 7.77
CA LYS A 183 40.52 39.00 6.66
C LYS A 183 41.27 40.27 6.29
N ARG A 184 40.58 41.40 6.10
CA ARG A 184 41.22 42.69 5.75
C ARG A 184 42.20 43.15 6.82
N GLU A 185 41.82 43.05 8.10
CA GLU A 185 42.72 43.35 9.23
C GLU A 185 43.99 42.49 9.16
N MET A 186 43.84 41.17 9.02
CA MET A 186 44.97 40.23 9.00
C MET A 186 45.84 40.33 7.74
N LEU A 187 45.27 40.78 6.61
CA LEU A 187 45.99 40.99 5.36
C LEU A 187 46.79 42.30 5.34
N SER A 188 46.40 43.30 6.14
CA SER A 188 47.05 44.61 6.18
C SER A 188 48.53 44.56 6.59
N VAL A 189 48.93 43.50 7.30
CA VAL A 189 50.30 43.26 7.80
C VAL A 189 51.11 42.29 6.92
N CYS A 190 50.55 41.81 5.80
CA CYS A 190 51.23 40.86 4.90
C CYS A 190 51.81 41.54 3.66
N GLU A 191 53.12 41.40 3.47
CA GLU A 191 53.86 42.00 2.34
C GLU A 191 54.01 41.08 1.12
N ASN A 192 53.73 39.78 1.24
CA ASN A 192 53.86 38.80 0.17
C ASN A 192 52.66 37.84 0.09
N ASP A 193 52.51 37.16 -1.05
CA ASP A 193 51.35 36.30 -1.33
C ASP A 193 51.28 35.06 -0.42
N ALA A 194 52.43 34.50 -0.02
CA ALA A 194 52.48 33.36 0.89
C ALA A 194 51.87 33.70 2.27
N CYS A 195 52.19 34.88 2.81
CA CYS A 195 51.58 35.40 4.04
C CYS A 195 50.07 35.58 3.86
N ARG A 196 49.65 36.19 2.75
CA ARG A 196 48.24 36.47 2.47
C ARG A 196 47.39 35.19 2.42
N SER A 197 47.85 34.18 1.68
CA SER A 197 47.14 32.90 1.55
C SER A 197 47.07 32.14 2.88
N GLY A 198 48.14 32.11 3.67
CA GLY A 198 48.15 31.48 4.99
C GLY A 198 47.14 32.13 5.95
N ARG A 199 47.18 33.47 6.06
CA ARG A 199 46.29 34.21 6.98
C ARG A 199 44.81 34.11 6.60
N ILE A 200 44.46 34.07 5.31
CA ILE A 200 43.07 33.86 4.88
C ILE A 200 42.54 32.50 5.36
N ASN A 201 43.37 31.46 5.28
CA ASN A 201 42.98 30.12 5.72
C ASN A 201 42.84 30.03 7.24
N ASP A 202 43.73 30.69 8.00
CA ASP A 202 43.62 30.78 9.46
C ASP A 202 42.32 31.47 9.89
N VAL A 203 41.97 32.59 9.26
CA VAL A 203 40.72 33.32 9.54
C VAL A 203 39.50 32.47 9.19
N ARG A 204 39.51 31.75 8.06
CA ARG A 204 38.41 30.82 7.71
C ARG A 204 38.22 29.72 8.75
N ARG A 205 39.31 29.11 9.23
CA ARG A 205 39.25 28.08 10.28
C ARG A 205 38.70 28.64 11.60
N LEU A 206 39.11 29.85 11.97
CA LEU A 206 38.65 30.51 13.20
C LEU A 206 37.14 30.80 13.19
N PHE A 207 36.56 31.04 12.01
CA PHE A 207 35.13 31.35 11.87
C PHE A 207 34.27 30.14 11.53
N ALA A 208 34.85 29.01 11.14
CA ALA A 208 34.12 27.81 10.69
C ALA A 208 33.11 27.31 11.73
N ASP A 209 33.50 27.25 13.00
CA ASP A 209 32.62 26.76 14.07
C ASP A 209 31.49 27.75 14.42
N SER A 210 31.58 28.99 13.96
CA SER A 210 30.58 30.05 14.18
C SER A 210 29.69 30.31 12.96
N GLU A 211 29.89 29.56 11.87
CA GLU A 211 29.07 29.68 10.67
C GLU A 211 27.61 29.31 11.01
N PRO A 212 26.64 30.19 10.72
CA PRO A 212 25.24 29.88 10.93
C PRO A 212 24.83 28.62 10.16
N GLN A 213 23.96 27.81 10.74
CA GLN A 213 23.49 26.59 10.09
C GLN A 213 22.27 26.89 9.21
N GLU A 214 22.36 26.52 7.93
CA GLU A 214 21.22 26.66 7.02
C GLU A 214 20.08 25.74 7.46
N PRO A 215 18.85 26.25 7.62
CA PRO A 215 17.69 25.42 7.94
C PRO A 215 17.44 24.41 6.81
N ARG A 216 17.04 23.19 7.17
CA ARG A 216 16.73 22.14 6.19
C ARG A 216 15.27 22.21 5.77
N LYS A 217 15.05 22.08 4.45
CA LYS A 217 13.69 21.98 3.89
C LYS A 217 13.23 20.53 3.94
N ASP A 218 12.33 20.23 4.85
CA ASP A 218 11.73 18.90 4.94
C ASP A 218 10.58 18.75 3.95
N TYR A 219 10.66 17.73 3.09
CA TYR A 219 9.54 17.36 2.23
C TYR A 219 8.55 16.50 3.04
N ILE A 220 7.47 17.13 3.49
CA ILE A 220 6.46 16.48 4.31
C ILE A 220 5.37 15.88 3.42
N VAL A 221 5.30 14.56 3.39
CA VAL A 221 4.22 13.81 2.73
C VAL A 221 3.66 12.73 3.63
N LYS A 222 2.47 12.26 3.27
CA LYS A 222 1.77 11.15 3.90
C LYS A 222 2.46 9.83 3.56
N GLU A 223 2.91 9.11 4.58
CA GLU A 223 3.56 7.81 4.39
C GLU A 223 2.62 6.62 4.62
N ARG A 224 1.82 6.70 5.70
CA ARG A 224 0.96 5.60 6.14
C ARG A 224 -0.31 6.15 6.76
N VAL A 225 -1.44 5.56 6.37
CA VAL A 225 -2.76 5.89 6.90
C VAL A 225 -3.38 4.62 7.44
N ASN A 226 -3.84 4.66 8.69
CA ASN A 226 -4.65 3.59 9.26
C ASN A 226 -6.02 4.16 9.60
N VAL A 227 -7.06 3.55 9.03
CA VAL A 227 -8.45 4.01 9.14
C VAL A 227 -9.35 2.87 9.59
N SER A 228 -10.38 3.22 10.34
CA SER A 228 -11.49 2.31 10.66
C SER A 228 -12.41 2.12 9.46
N LEU A 229 -13.17 1.02 9.44
CA LEU A 229 -14.23 0.82 8.43
C LEU A 229 -15.29 1.93 8.50
N LEU A 230 -15.57 2.43 9.70
CA LEU A 230 -16.47 3.57 9.91
C LEU A 230 -16.00 4.79 9.11
N THR A 231 -14.71 5.10 9.15
CA THR A 231 -14.13 6.21 8.40
C THR A 231 -14.25 6.01 6.89
N VAL A 232 -14.00 4.78 6.41
CA VAL A 232 -14.14 4.45 4.99
C VAL A 232 -15.58 4.64 4.53
N PHE A 233 -16.56 4.14 5.29
CA PHE A 233 -17.98 4.28 4.94
C PHE A 233 -18.48 5.72 5.05
N ALA A 234 -17.99 6.49 6.02
CA ALA A 234 -18.27 7.92 6.14
C ALA A 234 -17.77 8.70 4.91
N TRP A 235 -16.54 8.47 4.47
CA TRP A 235 -16.02 9.11 3.26
C TRP A 235 -16.73 8.65 1.98
N GLN A 236 -17.18 7.40 1.93
CA GLN A 236 -18.01 6.88 0.84
C GLN A 236 -19.46 7.38 0.88
N LYS A 237 -19.87 8.04 1.98
CA LYS A 237 -21.25 8.46 2.26
C LYS A 237 -22.23 7.28 2.27
N ASP A 238 -21.77 6.09 2.69
CA ASP A 238 -22.58 4.88 2.76
C ASP A 238 -23.26 4.76 4.12
N GLN A 239 -24.42 5.41 4.25
CA GLN A 239 -25.18 5.45 5.50
C GLN A 239 -25.68 4.07 5.94
N ALA A 240 -25.97 3.17 5.00
CA ALA A 240 -26.44 1.83 5.32
C ALA A 240 -25.35 0.99 5.99
N LEU A 241 -24.10 1.11 5.53
CA LEU A 241 -22.96 0.43 6.15
C LEU A 241 -22.51 1.08 7.46
N LEU A 242 -22.62 2.41 7.57
CA LEU A 242 -22.39 3.11 8.84
C LEU A 242 -23.34 2.63 9.93
N GLN A 243 -24.65 2.58 9.63
CA GLN A 243 -25.67 2.07 10.57
C GLN A 243 -25.44 0.60 10.91
N PHE A 244 -25.04 -0.22 9.94
CA PHE A 244 -24.68 -1.62 10.17
C PHE A 244 -23.54 -1.74 11.20
N LEU A 245 -22.46 -0.99 11.04
CA LEU A 245 -21.35 -1.02 12.02
C LEU A 245 -21.79 -0.56 13.41
N GLN A 246 -22.59 0.50 13.49
CA GLN A 246 -23.14 0.98 14.77
C GLN A 246 -24.01 -0.07 15.47
N GLN A 247 -24.85 -0.79 14.72
CA GLN A 247 -25.68 -1.89 15.24
C GLN A 247 -24.86 -3.07 15.76
N GLN A 248 -23.65 -3.29 15.23
CA GLN A 248 -22.74 -4.31 15.75
C GLN A 248 -22.03 -3.87 17.04
N GLY A 249 -22.13 -2.58 17.42
CA GLY A 249 -21.46 -2.00 18.59
C GLY A 249 -20.18 -1.25 18.25
N ALA A 250 -20.03 -0.74 17.02
CA ALA A 250 -18.84 0.02 16.65
C ALA A 250 -18.64 1.28 17.48
N GLU A 251 -17.52 1.31 18.21
CA GLU A 251 -17.02 2.52 18.85
C GLU A 251 -16.26 3.40 17.85
N LEU A 252 -16.35 4.71 18.07
CA LEU A 252 -15.57 5.67 17.31
C LEU A 252 -14.12 5.65 17.80
N ILE A 253 -13.23 5.00 17.03
CA ILE A 253 -11.80 4.99 17.32
C ILE A 253 -11.02 6.06 16.53
N PRO A 254 -10.01 6.71 17.11
CA PRO A 254 -9.14 7.63 16.39
C PRO A 254 -8.33 6.93 15.28
N ASN A 255 -8.43 7.45 14.06
CA ASN A 255 -7.58 7.08 12.94
C ASN A 255 -6.17 7.67 13.08
N LYS A 256 -5.23 7.16 12.30
CA LYS A 256 -3.81 7.52 12.37
C LYS A 256 -3.25 7.87 11.01
N LEU A 257 -2.62 9.04 10.89
CA LEU A 257 -1.90 9.49 9.70
C LEU A 257 -0.45 9.78 10.09
N PHE A 258 0.49 9.06 9.46
CA PHE A 258 1.93 9.22 9.64
C PHE A 258 2.53 10.02 8.49
N LEU A 259 3.33 11.04 8.84
CA LEU A 259 4.05 11.90 7.91
C LEU A 259 5.56 11.56 7.87
N THR A 260 6.25 11.96 6.81
CA THR A 260 7.68 11.69 6.56
C THR A 260 8.63 12.27 7.60
N ASP A 261 8.21 13.29 8.36
CA ASP A 261 8.96 13.89 9.46
C ASP A 261 8.71 13.18 10.80
N ALA A 262 8.22 11.94 10.76
CA ALA A 262 7.81 11.13 11.90
C ALA A 262 6.64 11.69 12.72
N LYS A 263 5.92 12.69 12.19
CA LYS A 263 4.72 13.22 12.84
C LYS A 263 3.55 12.25 12.75
N LEU A 264 2.82 12.09 13.85
CA LEU A 264 1.59 11.30 13.93
C LEU A 264 0.39 12.18 14.23
N ILE A 265 -0.55 12.23 13.28
CA ILE A 265 -1.82 12.92 13.41
C ILE A 265 -2.92 11.91 13.75
N TYR A 266 -3.59 12.14 14.88
CA TYR A 266 -4.81 11.42 15.27
C TYR A 266 -6.03 12.21 14.83
N PHE A 267 -6.98 11.54 14.17
CA PHE A 267 -8.20 12.19 13.68
C PHE A 267 -9.40 11.27 13.74
N THR A 268 -10.59 11.84 13.88
CA THR A 268 -11.88 11.14 13.75
C THR A 268 -12.62 11.67 12.54
N VAL A 269 -13.58 10.88 12.04
CA VAL A 269 -14.45 11.26 10.93
C VAL A 269 -15.88 11.05 11.37
N ASP A 270 -16.70 12.08 11.24
CA ASP A 270 -18.13 12.00 11.58
C ASP A 270 -18.94 11.28 10.51
N ALA A 271 -20.23 11.05 10.77
CA ALA A 271 -21.13 10.36 9.83
C ALA A 271 -21.34 11.13 8.50
N MET A 272 -21.00 12.42 8.44
CA MET A 272 -21.05 13.23 7.22
C MET A 272 -19.75 13.18 6.42
N GLY A 273 -18.72 12.49 6.94
CA GLY A 273 -17.39 12.41 6.32
C GLY A 273 -16.47 13.57 6.69
N LYS A 274 -16.84 14.42 7.67
CA LYS A 274 -16.01 15.54 8.10
C LYS A 274 -14.96 15.07 9.10
N SER A 275 -13.70 15.39 8.80
CA SER A 275 -12.55 15.04 9.63
C SER A 275 -12.33 16.04 10.76
N THR A 276 -12.03 15.55 11.96
CA THR A 276 -11.62 16.36 13.11
C THR A 276 -10.26 15.87 13.62
N VAL A 277 -9.27 16.76 13.68
CA VAL A 277 -7.95 16.45 14.26
C VAL A 277 -8.06 16.51 15.79
N LEU A 278 -7.69 15.43 16.46
CA LEU A 278 -7.72 15.34 17.92
C LEU A 278 -6.40 15.79 18.54
N VAL A 279 -5.30 15.23 18.04
CA VAL A 279 -3.95 15.47 18.55
C VAL A 279 -2.94 15.28 17.42
N SER A 280 -1.93 16.14 17.38
CA SER A 280 -0.77 16.02 16.49
C SER A 280 0.48 15.81 17.36
N ARG A 281 0.97 14.57 17.46
CA ARG A 281 2.15 14.18 18.26
C ARG A 281 3.37 13.97 17.38
#